data_AF-A0A1B6DX29-F1
#
_entry.id   AF-A0A1B6DX29-F1
#
_cell.length_a   1.000
_cell.length_b   1.000
_cell.length_c   1.000
_cell.angle_alpha   90.00
_cell.angle_beta   90.00
_cell.angle_gamma   90.00
#
_symmetry.space_group_name_H-M   'P 1'
#
loop_
_entity.id
_entity.type
_entity.pdbx_description
1 polymer ?
#
loop_
_entity_poly.entity_id
_entity_poly.type
_entity_poly.pdbx_seq_one_letter_code
_entity_poly.pdbx_strand_id
1 'polypeptide(L)'
;GKSIVIFDKDRGHFRFACANIEPDNDLIKYVNVRRPPKFIVSQFLEDVRTIMGVPEWFLTIDTRHTKILHNGACIQLLLHFKGSQANKLEQDFSVLLSTGRLNSPSLSIPGYIQDTKRKSKISYKLCGSGRNSKYVMSSLYNKI
;
A
#
# COMPACT_ATOMS: atom_id res chain seq x y z
N GLY A 1 17.84 3.84 -17.22
CA GLY A 1 17.74 4.00 -15.75
C GLY A 1 18.71 5.07 -15.30
N LYS A 2 18.42 5.75 -14.19
CA LYS A 2 19.36 6.66 -13.54
C LYS A 2 20.00 5.92 -12.37
N SER A 3 21.24 6.24 -12.03
CA SER A 3 21.92 5.63 -10.88
C SER A 3 22.76 6.67 -10.15
N ILE A 4 22.95 6.45 -8.85
CA ILE A 4 23.86 7.21 -8.02
C ILE A 4 25.05 6.29 -7.74
N VAL A 5 26.25 6.80 -7.95
CA VAL A 5 27.51 6.13 -7.60
C VAL A 5 28.25 7.04 -6.62
N ILE A 6 28.55 6.51 -5.45
CA ILE A 6 29.33 7.18 -4.42
C ILE A 6 30.77 6.70 -4.59
N PHE A 7 31.67 7.65 -4.83
CA PHE A 7 33.11 7.40 -4.91
C PHE A 7 33.75 7.56 -3.53
N ASP A 8 34.94 6.99 -3.37
CA ASP A 8 35.76 7.18 -2.18
C ASP A 8 36.09 8.67 -1.96
N LYS A 9 36.56 9.00 -0.75
CA LYS A 9 36.97 10.35 -0.36
C LYS A 9 37.90 10.98 -1.42
N ASP A 10 37.88 12.31 -1.48
CA ASP A 10 38.74 13.09 -2.40
C ASP A 10 38.51 12.78 -3.90
N ARG A 11 37.31 12.32 -4.28
CA ARG A 11 36.96 11.89 -5.65
C ARG A 11 37.86 10.76 -6.16
N GLY A 12 38.31 9.88 -5.27
CA GLY A 12 39.10 8.70 -5.61
C GLY A 12 38.41 7.82 -6.67
N HIS A 13 39.20 7.06 -7.43
CA HIS A 13 38.69 6.23 -8.53
C HIS A 13 37.91 4.99 -8.07
N PHE A 14 37.91 4.69 -6.77
CA PHE A 14 37.22 3.55 -6.19
C PHE A 14 35.72 3.85 -6.02
N ARG A 15 34.87 2.95 -6.54
CA ARG A 15 33.42 3.02 -6.38
C ARG A 15 33.04 2.42 -5.03
N PHE A 16 32.77 3.29 -4.05
CA PHE A 16 32.46 2.88 -2.69
C PHE A 16 31.05 2.28 -2.56
N ALA A 17 30.05 2.88 -3.23
CA ALA A 17 28.69 2.36 -3.25
C ALA A 17 27.96 2.75 -4.54
N CYS A 18 26.90 2.02 -4.87
CA CYS A 18 26.00 2.37 -5.97
C CYS A 18 24.54 2.04 -5.64
N ALA A 19 23.62 2.78 -6.23
CA ALA A 19 22.19 2.52 -6.15
C ALA A 19 21.52 2.88 -7.48
N ASN A 20 20.58 2.04 -7.91
CA ASN A 20 19.72 2.35 -9.05
C ASN A 20 18.55 3.22 -8.57
N ILE A 21 18.23 4.27 -9.34
CA ILE A 21 17.02 5.05 -9.15
C ILE A 21 15.93 4.40 -9.98
N GLU A 22 14.95 3.83 -9.28
CA GLU A 22 13.77 3.23 -9.88
C GLU A 22 12.70 4.29 -10.15
N PRO A 23 11.82 4.09 -11.14
CA PRO A 23 10.68 4.98 -11.35
C PRO A 23 9.76 4.96 -10.13
N ASP A 24 9.30 6.13 -9.70
CA ASP A 24 8.27 6.25 -8.68
C ASP A 24 6.90 6.27 -9.35
N ASN A 25 6.15 5.19 -9.20
CA ASN A 25 4.80 5.07 -9.74
C ASN A 25 3.80 5.40 -8.62
N ASP A 26 2.72 6.13 -8.96
CA ASP A 26 1.58 6.33 -8.06
C ASP A 26 0.32 5.71 -8.67
N LEU A 27 -0.11 4.56 -8.13
CA LEU A 27 -1.32 3.88 -8.54
C LEU A 27 -2.47 4.25 -7.60
N ILE A 28 -3.52 4.86 -8.15
CA ILE A 28 -4.64 5.40 -7.37
C ILE A 28 -5.89 4.53 -7.54
N LYS A 29 -6.49 4.09 -6.43
CA LYS A 29 -7.65 3.18 -6.41
C LYS A 29 -8.66 3.57 -5.35
N TYR A 30 -9.95 3.45 -5.67
CA TYR A 30 -10.99 3.45 -4.65
C TYR A 30 -11.15 2.06 -4.05
N VAL A 31 -11.33 2.00 -2.73
CA VAL A 31 -11.71 0.77 -2.02
C VAL A 31 -12.92 1.05 -1.12
N ASN A 32 -13.84 0.09 -1.06
CA ASN A 32 -14.99 0.15 -0.16
C ASN A 32 -14.78 -0.84 0.99
N VAL A 33 -14.66 -0.32 2.21
CA VAL A 33 -14.42 -1.10 3.44
C VAL A 33 -15.65 -1.02 4.33
N ARG A 34 -15.97 -2.09 5.06
CA ARG A 34 -17.01 -2.05 6.09
C ARG A 34 -16.58 -1.14 7.22
N ARG A 35 -17.51 -0.33 7.71
CA ARG A 35 -17.28 0.67 8.75
C ARG A 35 -17.97 0.24 10.06
N PRO A 36 -17.32 -0.56 10.92
CA PRO A 36 -17.84 -0.84 12.26
C PRO A 36 -17.89 0.45 13.11
N PRO A 37 -18.65 0.46 14.24
CA PRO A 37 -18.85 1.66 15.06
C PRO A 37 -17.58 2.37 15.54
N LYS A 38 -16.46 1.62 15.71
CA LYS A 38 -15.15 2.14 16.14
C LYS A 38 -14.11 2.18 15.01
N PHE A 39 -14.55 2.30 13.75
CA PHE A 39 -13.63 2.34 12.62
C PHE A 39 -12.87 3.67 12.55
N ILE A 40 -11.55 3.59 12.64
CA ILE A 40 -10.64 4.74 12.52
C ILE A 40 -9.76 4.53 11.29
N VAL A 41 -9.77 5.49 10.36
CA VAL A 41 -9.08 5.39 9.06
C VAL A 41 -7.56 5.27 9.24
N SER A 42 -6.97 6.05 10.15
CA SER A 42 -5.52 5.99 10.42
C SER A 42 -5.11 4.63 10.99
N GLN A 43 -5.87 4.09 11.94
CA GLN A 43 -5.61 2.76 12.50
C GLN A 43 -5.73 1.67 11.44
N PHE A 44 -6.77 1.75 10.58
CA PHE A 44 -6.93 0.84 9.45
C PHE A 44 -5.70 0.86 8.54
N LEU A 45 -5.26 2.05 8.13
CA LEU A 45 -4.11 2.21 7.24
C LEU A 45 -2.83 1.67 7.88
N GLU A 46 -2.63 1.92 9.17
CA GLU A 46 -1.41 1.52 9.84
C GLU A 46 -1.35 0.02 10.15
N ASP A 47 -2.50 -0.60 10.46
CA ASP A 47 -2.61 -2.05 10.54
C ASP A 47 -2.27 -2.72 9.19
N VAL A 48 -2.76 -2.14 8.08
CA VAL A 48 -2.48 -2.63 6.73
C VAL A 48 -0.98 -2.51 6.40
N ARG A 49 -0.38 -1.34 6.62
CA ARG A 49 1.07 -1.09 6.38
C ARG A 49 1.94 -2.04 7.19
N THR A 50 1.61 -2.22 8.48
CA THR A 50 2.29 -3.15 9.38
C THR A 50 2.23 -4.58 8.85
N ILE A 51 1.05 -5.05 8.42
CA ILE A 51 0.89 -6.41 7.87
C ILE A 51 1.63 -6.53 6.53
N MET A 52 1.53 -5.55 5.64
CA MET A 52 2.24 -5.56 4.37
C MET A 52 3.75 -5.40 4.52
N GLY A 53 4.22 -4.93 5.67
CA GLY A 53 5.65 -4.73 5.94
C GLY A 53 6.25 -3.61 5.09
N VAL A 54 5.50 -2.53 4.87
CA VAL A 54 5.88 -1.40 4.02
C VAL A 54 5.95 -0.09 4.82
N PRO A 55 6.81 0.86 4.42
CA PRO A 55 6.88 2.16 5.08
C PRO A 55 5.65 3.02 4.79
N GLU A 56 5.46 4.07 5.59
CA GLU A 56 4.30 4.96 5.51
C GLU A 56 4.08 5.55 4.10
N TRP A 57 5.14 5.93 3.40
CA TRP A 57 5.03 6.58 2.10
C TRP A 57 4.62 5.64 0.95
N PHE A 58 4.69 4.31 1.12
CA PHE A 58 4.30 3.32 0.10
C PHE A 58 2.78 3.19 -0.05
N LEU A 59 2.02 3.50 1.00
CA LEU A 59 0.56 3.38 1.01
C LEU A 59 -0.06 4.55 1.76
N THR A 60 -0.79 5.42 1.08
CA THR A 60 -1.47 6.58 1.72
C THR A 60 -2.94 6.65 1.36
N ILE A 61 -3.76 7.28 2.21
CA ILE A 61 -5.17 7.56 1.94
C ILE A 61 -5.35 9.06 1.73
N ASP A 62 -6.06 9.45 0.65
CA ASP A 62 -6.55 10.82 0.51
C ASP A 62 -7.88 10.98 1.26
N THR A 63 -7.81 11.60 2.44
CA THR A 63 -8.96 11.81 3.32
C THR A 63 -9.98 12.79 2.73
N ARG A 64 -9.58 13.66 1.78
CA ARG A 64 -10.49 14.62 1.12
C ARG A 64 -11.50 13.95 0.21
N HIS A 65 -11.17 12.76 -0.29
CA HIS A 65 -12.01 11.97 -1.19
C HIS A 65 -12.74 10.81 -0.48
N THR A 66 -12.72 10.79 0.84
CA THR A 66 -13.39 9.77 1.65
C THR A 66 -14.90 9.99 1.67
N LYS A 67 -15.68 8.93 1.41
CA LYS A 67 -17.16 8.98 1.41
C LYS A 67 -17.76 7.90 2.30
N ILE A 68 -18.81 8.24 3.04
CA ILE A 68 -19.59 7.26 3.81
C ILE A 68 -20.73 6.75 2.91
N LEU A 69 -20.88 5.43 2.83
CA LEU A 69 -21.86 4.75 1.97
C LEU A 69 -22.81 3.90 2.80
N HIS A 70 -23.92 3.46 2.18
CA HIS A 70 -24.87 2.49 2.73
C HIS A 70 -25.32 2.84 4.17
N ASN A 71 -25.83 4.07 4.36
CA ASN A 71 -26.32 4.57 5.65
C ASN A 71 -25.30 4.44 6.80
N GLY A 72 -24.00 4.58 6.51
CA GLY A 72 -22.96 4.50 7.53
C GLY A 72 -22.30 3.13 7.66
N ALA A 73 -22.83 2.09 7.01
CA ALA A 73 -22.29 0.74 7.11
C ALA A 73 -20.93 0.58 6.40
N CYS A 74 -20.61 1.46 5.45
CA CYS A 74 -19.38 1.37 4.66
C CYS A 74 -18.71 2.72 4.48
N ILE A 75 -17.41 2.66 4.17
CA ILE A 75 -16.57 3.80 3.86
C ILE A 75 -15.80 3.53 2.57
N GLN A 76 -15.83 4.49 1.66
CA GLN A 76 -15.04 4.53 0.45
C GLN A 76 -13.79 5.36 0.71
N LEU A 77 -12.62 4.80 0.42
CA LEU A 77 -11.31 5.40 0.62
C LEU A 77 -10.58 5.49 -0.71
N LEU A 78 -9.88 6.59 -0.95
CA LEU A 78 -8.98 6.75 -2.09
C LEU A 78 -7.56 6.43 -1.66
N LEU A 79 -7.03 5.29 -2.12
CA LEU A 79 -5.69 4.81 -1.81
C LEU A 79 -4.71 5.18 -2.91
N HIS A 80 -3.51 5.55 -2.49
CA HIS A 80 -2.34 5.73 -3.34
C HIS A 80 -1.31 4.65 -2.98
N PHE A 81 -0.96 3.82 -3.96
CA PHE A 81 0.12 2.85 -3.88
C PHE A 81 1.33 3.45 -4.58
N LYS A 82 2.39 3.72 -3.83
CA LYS A 82 3.57 4.44 -4.34
C LYS A 82 4.80 3.55 -4.43
N GLY A 83 5.75 3.94 -5.29
CA GLY A 83 7.00 3.25 -5.52
C GLY A 83 7.02 2.41 -6.79
N SER A 84 8.20 1.89 -7.11
CA SER A 84 8.45 1.15 -8.36
C SER A 84 7.57 -0.08 -8.54
N GLN A 85 7.19 -0.72 -7.44
CA GLN A 85 6.36 -1.92 -7.39
C GLN A 85 4.91 -1.63 -6.94
N ALA A 86 4.36 -0.45 -7.27
CA ALA A 86 2.99 -0.05 -6.89
C ALA A 86 1.90 -1.08 -7.23
N ASN A 87 1.99 -1.74 -8.39
CA ASN A 87 1.05 -2.80 -8.77
C ASN A 87 1.11 -4.01 -7.83
N LYS A 88 2.31 -4.34 -7.33
CA LYS A 88 2.50 -5.45 -6.40
C LYS A 88 1.90 -5.13 -5.03
N LEU A 89 2.04 -3.87 -4.59
CA LEU A 89 1.40 -3.38 -3.36
C LEU A 89 -0.13 -3.47 -3.45
N GLU A 90 -0.71 -3.06 -4.57
CA GLU A 90 -2.15 -3.16 -4.80
C GLU A 90 -2.63 -4.62 -4.78
N GLN A 91 -1.88 -5.52 -5.43
CA GLN A 91 -2.18 -6.94 -5.42
C GLN A 91 -2.15 -7.53 -4.00
N ASP A 92 -1.11 -7.22 -3.23
CA ASP A 92 -0.97 -7.70 -1.85
C ASP A 92 -2.09 -7.16 -0.95
N PHE A 93 -2.45 -5.88 -1.12
CA PHE A 93 -3.57 -5.27 -0.42
C PHE A 93 -4.90 -5.96 -0.76
N SER A 94 -5.12 -6.26 -2.04
CA SER A 94 -6.31 -6.98 -2.53
C SER A 94 -6.38 -8.40 -1.94
N VAL A 95 -5.27 -9.13 -1.93
CA VAL A 95 -5.16 -10.45 -1.27
C VAL A 95 -5.43 -10.33 0.23
N LEU A 96 -4.83 -9.34 0.90
CA LEU A 96 -5.00 -9.13 2.34
C LEU A 96 -6.47 -8.89 2.71
N LEU A 97 -7.17 -8.01 2.00
CA LEU A 97 -8.57 -7.68 2.32
C LEU A 97 -9.58 -8.75 1.85
N SER A 98 -9.26 -9.51 0.80
CA SER A 98 -10.13 -10.60 0.32
C SER A 98 -10.01 -11.86 1.16
N THR A 99 -8.79 -12.22 1.59
CA THR A 99 -8.53 -13.44 2.37
C THR A 99 -8.49 -13.18 3.88
N GLY A 100 -8.31 -11.93 4.30
CA GLY A 100 -8.10 -11.54 5.70
C GLY A 100 -6.67 -11.81 6.19
N ARG A 101 -5.73 -12.20 5.32
CA ARG A 101 -4.38 -12.61 5.73
C ARG A 101 -3.31 -12.34 4.66
N LEU A 102 -2.11 -12.01 5.11
CA LEU A 102 -0.88 -11.98 4.31
C LEU A 102 0.26 -12.67 5.09
N ASN A 103 0.79 -13.76 4.53
CA ASN A 103 1.78 -14.61 5.23
C ASN A 103 3.16 -13.96 5.36
N SER A 104 3.58 -13.24 4.34
CA SER A 104 4.86 -12.56 4.30
C SER A 104 4.75 -11.29 3.44
N PRO A 105 5.52 -10.24 3.76
CA PRO A 105 5.73 -9.12 2.84
C PRO A 105 6.28 -9.62 1.50
N SER A 106 5.77 -9.08 0.40
CA SER A 106 6.25 -9.50 -0.93
C SER A 106 7.44 -8.66 -1.44
N LEU A 107 7.67 -7.49 -0.84
CA LEU A 107 8.73 -6.57 -1.24
C LEU A 107 9.87 -6.61 -0.22
N SER A 108 11.10 -6.70 -0.74
CA SER A 108 12.31 -6.42 0.02
C SER A 108 12.63 -4.94 -0.12
N ILE A 109 12.64 -4.20 0.98
CA ILE A 109 12.84 -2.75 1.00
C ILE A 109 14.19 -2.48 1.69
N PRO A 110 15.23 -2.07 0.94
CA PRO A 110 16.54 -1.79 1.51
C PRO A 110 16.47 -0.74 2.62
N GLY A 111 17.09 -1.04 3.77
CA GLY A 111 17.14 -0.13 4.92
C GLY A 111 15.85 -0.04 5.74
N TYR A 112 14.75 -0.67 5.32
CA TYR A 112 13.53 -0.73 6.09
C TYR A 112 13.50 -2.00 6.96
N ILE A 113 13.60 -1.81 8.27
CA ILE A 113 13.56 -2.91 9.23
C ILE A 113 12.10 -3.20 9.57
N GLN A 114 11.62 -4.36 9.14
CA GLN A 114 10.29 -4.83 9.46
C GLN A 114 10.21 -5.28 10.92
N ASP A 115 9.05 -5.08 11.56
CA ASP A 115 8.80 -5.58 12.90
C ASP A 115 8.89 -7.12 12.92
N THR A 116 9.71 -7.66 13.81
CA THR A 116 9.85 -9.11 14.02
C THR A 116 8.56 -9.76 14.54
N LYS A 117 7.66 -8.98 15.15
CA LYS A 117 6.35 -9.40 15.65
C LYS A 117 5.20 -9.04 14.70
N ARG A 118 5.49 -8.90 13.40
CA ARG A 118 4.51 -8.58 12.35
C ARG A 118 3.24 -9.43 12.45
N LYS A 119 2.09 -8.76 12.49
CA LYS A 119 0.79 -9.43 12.37
C LYS A 119 0.61 -9.96 10.94
N SER A 120 -0.03 -11.12 10.78
CA SER A 120 -0.34 -11.69 9.45
C SER A 120 -1.82 -11.61 9.09
N LYS A 121 -2.71 -11.34 10.05
CA LYS A 121 -4.16 -11.35 9.85
C LYS A 121 -4.74 -9.96 10.10
N ILE A 122 -5.84 -9.66 9.42
CA ILE A 122 -6.58 -8.40 9.57
C ILE A 122 -8.05 -8.67 9.87
N SER A 123 -8.70 -7.78 10.61
CA SER A 123 -10.12 -7.91 10.98
C SER A 123 -11.06 -7.13 10.05
N TYR A 124 -10.52 -6.19 9.27
CA TYR A 124 -11.30 -5.39 8.33
C TYR A 124 -11.80 -6.23 7.15
N LYS A 125 -12.98 -5.89 6.65
CA LYS A 125 -13.63 -6.60 5.54
C LYS A 125 -14.08 -5.62 4.48
N LEU A 126 -14.10 -6.08 3.24
CA LEU A 126 -14.64 -5.35 2.12
C LEU A 126 -16.17 -5.18 2.25
N CYS A 127 -16.65 -4.02 1.82
CA CYS A 127 -18.08 -3.75 1.70
C CYS A 127 -18.64 -4.33 0.40
N GLY A 128 -19.83 -4.92 0.44
CA GLY A 128 -20.56 -5.29 -0.77
C GLY A 128 -20.08 -6.55 -1.51
N SER A 129 -19.37 -7.49 -0.87
CA SER A 129 -19.04 -8.81 -1.45
C SER A 129 -20.28 -9.70 -1.63
N GLY A 130 -21.18 -9.33 -2.55
CA GLY A 130 -22.11 -10.22 -3.23
C GLY A 130 -21.38 -10.94 -4.38
N ARG A 131 -21.87 -12.12 -4.77
CA ARG A 131 -21.21 -13.19 -5.55
C ARG A 131 -20.60 -12.83 -6.93
N ASN A 132 -20.50 -11.56 -7.34
CA ASN A 132 -20.05 -11.14 -8.68
C ASN A 132 -19.24 -9.82 -8.68
N SER A 133 -18.33 -9.58 -7.72
CA SER A 133 -17.40 -8.45 -7.83
C SER A 133 -16.00 -8.93 -8.20
N LYS A 134 -15.72 -9.00 -9.50
CA LYS A 134 -14.36 -9.21 -10.03
C LYS A 134 -13.45 -7.99 -9.85
N TYR A 135 -13.96 -6.88 -9.32
CA TYR A 135 -13.19 -5.66 -9.06
C TYR A 135 -13.65 -5.03 -7.73
N VAL A 136 -12.99 -5.45 -6.66
CA VAL A 136 -13.14 -4.86 -5.31
C VAL A 136 -12.63 -3.42 -5.27
N MET A 137 -11.67 -3.11 -6.15
CA MET A 137 -11.02 -1.81 -6.24
C MET A 137 -11.26 -1.24 -7.63
N SER A 138 -11.85 -0.05 -7.72
CA SER A 138 -12.00 0.64 -9.01
C SER A 138 -10.77 1.49 -9.29
N SER A 139 -10.21 1.31 -10.50
CA SER A 139 -9.15 2.17 -11.01
C SER A 139 -9.70 3.56 -11.29
N LEU A 140 -9.00 4.58 -10.80
CA LEU A 140 -8.98 5.84 -11.51
C LEU A 140 -8.00 5.65 -12.67
N TYR A 141 -8.51 5.25 -13.84
CA TYR A 141 -7.79 5.57 -15.06
C TYR A 141 -8.00 7.06 -15.29
N ASN A 142 -6.96 7.87 -15.05
CA ASN A 142 -6.93 9.20 -15.63
C ASN A 142 -6.91 9.02 -17.15
N LYS A 143 -8.04 9.31 -17.79
CA LYS A 143 -8.03 9.85 -19.15
C LYS A 143 -7.22 11.14 -19.07
N ILE A 144 -5.97 11.09 -19.51
CA ILE A 144 -5.29 12.24 -20.10
C ILE A 144 -5.00 11.82 -21.54
#